data_AF-B5GVG8-F1
#
_entry.id   AF-B5GVG8-F1
#
_cell.length_a   1.000
_cell.length_b   1.000
_cell.length_c   1.000
_cell.angle_alpha   90.00
_cell.angle_beta   90.00
_cell.angle_gamma   90.00
#
_symmetry.space_group_name_H-M   'P 1'
#
loop_
_entity.id
_entity.type
_entity.pdbx_description
1 polymer ?
#
loop_
_entity_poly.entity_id
_entity_poly.type
_entity_poly.pdbx_seq_one_letter_code
_entity_poly.pdbx_strand_id
1 'polypeptide(L)'
;MDAHPDAIAPAGAGRTALRLERRVDEPPARVWAALTEPELLARWFPARVALEPRAGGTIGFLVSGASGGSAGESADGPRGEEEPTSTGTVTAWDEPRLFAFTWGEDELRWETAPDGDGTLLTLTHTFGDPWGAASFASGWHLCLTALSQLLAGQEITAGRDSAGTLHEEYVHRLGLDRGTVEPTGDGGRRIRYERQLVRPATTVWDELTGPTTPLLSGPVPPGFTVPGARPGRITELRPPRLLAYEPPSGGEVRWRLQEGTGHGARLILTATVPGEAEDTAEATLESWRTRIERLAAELTRR
;
A
#
# COMPACT_ATOMS: atom_id res chain seq x y z
N MET A 1 -2.80 -13.40 22.34
CA MET A 1 -1.44 -13.66 21.84
C MET A 1 -1.67 -14.09 20.40
N ASP A 2 -1.75 -13.12 19.49
CA ASP A 2 -2.29 -13.32 18.15
C ASP A 2 -1.38 -14.31 17.41
N ALA A 3 -1.90 -15.52 17.17
CA ALA A 3 -1.10 -16.64 16.69
C ALA A 3 -0.60 -16.47 15.25
N HIS A 4 -1.11 -15.46 14.52
CA HIS A 4 -0.83 -15.28 13.11
C HIS A 4 -0.65 -13.79 12.76
N PRO A 5 0.58 -13.28 12.60
CA PRO A 5 0.82 -11.89 12.26
C PRO A 5 0.54 -11.63 10.77
N ASP A 6 -0.13 -10.51 10.48
CA ASP A 6 -0.21 -9.96 9.13
C ASP A 6 1.20 -9.78 8.55
N ALA A 7 1.46 -10.34 7.37
CA ALA A 7 2.82 -10.41 6.83
C ALA A 7 2.84 -10.31 5.30
N ILE A 8 4.01 -9.95 4.77
CA ILE A 8 4.33 -10.05 3.35
C ILE A 8 5.42 -11.07 3.11
N ALA A 9 5.34 -11.78 1.99
CA ALA A 9 6.35 -12.74 1.55
C ALA A 9 6.51 -12.70 0.02
N PRO A 10 7.68 -13.06 -0.53
CA PRO A 10 7.84 -13.28 -1.96
C PRO A 10 6.91 -14.41 -2.45
N ALA A 11 6.22 -14.19 -3.56
CA ALA A 11 5.27 -15.14 -4.16
C ALA A 11 5.79 -15.79 -5.47
N GLY A 12 7.07 -15.58 -5.79
CA GLY A 12 7.68 -16.02 -7.06
C GLY A 12 7.46 -15.02 -8.20
N ALA A 13 8.26 -15.15 -9.27
CA ALA A 13 8.21 -14.30 -10.46
C ALA A 13 8.23 -12.77 -10.18
N GLY A 14 8.89 -12.34 -9.09
CA GLY A 14 8.95 -10.94 -8.68
C GLY A 14 7.68 -10.39 -8.00
N ARG A 15 6.70 -11.25 -7.71
CA ARG A 15 5.45 -10.88 -7.02
C ARG A 15 5.57 -10.96 -5.51
N THR A 16 4.68 -10.27 -4.82
CA THR A 16 4.55 -10.24 -3.36
C THR A 16 3.20 -10.79 -2.94
N ALA A 17 3.15 -11.61 -1.89
CA ALA A 17 1.94 -12.07 -1.25
C ALA A 17 1.78 -11.39 0.11
N LEU A 18 0.67 -10.68 0.29
CA LEU A 18 0.20 -10.15 1.57
C LEU A 18 -0.77 -11.16 2.18
N ARG A 19 -0.49 -11.60 3.41
CA ARG A 19 -1.32 -12.54 4.17
C ARG A 19 -1.92 -11.86 5.39
N LEU A 20 -3.25 -11.92 5.52
CA LEU A 20 -3.99 -11.46 6.70
C LEU A 20 -4.80 -12.61 7.25
N GLU A 21 -4.77 -12.77 8.57
CA GLU A 21 -5.52 -13.83 9.26
C GLU A 21 -6.43 -13.25 10.34
N ARG A 22 -7.69 -13.66 10.34
CA ARG A 22 -8.68 -13.23 11.32
C ARG A 22 -9.42 -14.45 11.85
N ARG A 23 -9.52 -14.56 13.17
CA ARG A 23 -10.47 -15.47 13.81
C ARG A 23 -11.85 -14.82 13.77
N VAL A 24 -12.83 -15.56 13.30
CA VAL A 24 -14.23 -15.16 13.21
C VAL A 24 -15.06 -16.09 14.07
N ASP A 25 -15.89 -15.55 14.95
CA ASP A 25 -16.73 -16.33 15.88
C ASP A 25 -18.03 -16.82 15.21
N GLU A 26 -17.92 -17.35 14.00
CA GLU A 26 -19.00 -17.98 13.24
C GLU A 26 -18.48 -19.28 12.58
N PRO A 27 -19.34 -20.28 12.33
CA PRO A 27 -18.93 -21.54 11.73
C PRO A 27 -18.52 -21.36 10.25
N PRO A 28 -17.65 -22.24 9.71
CA PRO A 28 -17.10 -22.08 8.35
C PRO A 28 -18.16 -21.94 7.26
N ALA A 29 -19.31 -22.60 7.40
CA ALA A 29 -20.42 -22.48 6.45
C ALA A 29 -20.98 -21.05 6.35
N ARG A 30 -21.04 -20.31 7.46
CA ARG A 30 -21.50 -18.90 7.46
C ARG A 30 -20.45 -17.96 6.90
N VAL A 31 -19.18 -18.19 7.24
CA VAL A 31 -18.07 -17.42 6.67
C VAL A 31 -18.02 -17.63 5.15
N TRP A 32 -18.16 -18.88 4.70
CA TRP A 32 -18.23 -19.22 3.28
C TRP A 32 -19.36 -18.49 2.55
N ALA A 33 -20.58 -18.55 3.08
CA ALA A 33 -21.71 -17.81 2.52
C ALA A 33 -21.39 -16.31 2.38
N ALA A 34 -20.76 -15.68 3.38
CA ALA A 34 -20.38 -14.27 3.30
C ALA A 34 -19.27 -13.97 2.28
N LEU A 35 -18.44 -14.96 1.91
CA LEU A 35 -17.41 -14.86 0.88
C LEU A 35 -17.95 -15.10 -0.54
N THR A 36 -19.02 -15.88 -0.69
CA THR A 36 -19.46 -16.39 -2.00
C THR A 36 -20.85 -15.94 -2.43
N GLU A 37 -21.75 -15.59 -1.52
CA GLU A 37 -23.08 -15.08 -1.86
C GLU A 37 -22.98 -13.60 -2.27
N PRO A 38 -23.32 -13.23 -3.52
CA PRO A 38 -23.14 -11.87 -4.02
C PRO A 38 -23.78 -10.78 -3.15
N GLU A 39 -24.94 -11.05 -2.56
CA GLU A 39 -25.67 -10.13 -1.71
C GLU A 39 -24.96 -9.88 -0.37
N LEU A 40 -24.31 -10.89 0.19
CA LEU A 40 -23.52 -10.76 1.42
C LEU A 40 -22.15 -10.14 1.12
N LEU A 41 -21.50 -10.60 0.05
CA LEU A 41 -20.19 -10.14 -0.38
C LEU A 41 -20.20 -8.62 -0.64
N ALA A 42 -21.25 -8.11 -1.31
CA ALA A 42 -21.42 -6.69 -1.62
C ALA A 42 -21.51 -5.77 -0.38
N ARG A 43 -21.71 -6.31 0.83
CA ARG A 43 -21.83 -5.52 2.07
C ARG A 43 -20.48 -5.14 2.69
N TRP A 44 -19.40 -5.84 2.34
CA TRP A 44 -18.09 -5.65 2.97
C TRP A 44 -16.93 -5.65 1.97
N PHE A 45 -17.08 -6.29 0.81
CA PHE A 45 -16.07 -6.33 -0.24
C PHE A 45 -16.02 -4.99 -0.98
N PRO A 46 -14.85 -4.54 -1.46
CA PRO A 46 -14.68 -3.23 -2.10
C PRO A 46 -15.40 -3.05 -3.45
N ALA A 47 -16.03 -4.10 -3.98
CA ALA A 47 -16.78 -4.09 -5.24
C ALA A 47 -18.03 -4.96 -5.16
N ARG A 48 -19.02 -4.68 -6.02
CA ARG A 48 -20.10 -5.63 -6.29
C ARG A 48 -19.63 -6.67 -7.29
N VAL A 49 -19.97 -7.92 -7.04
CA VAL A 49 -19.46 -9.06 -7.79
C VAL A 49 -20.60 -9.88 -8.39
N ALA A 50 -20.45 -10.26 -9.66
CA ALA A 50 -21.18 -11.36 -10.27
C ALA A 50 -20.25 -12.58 -10.33
N LEU A 51 -20.66 -13.72 -9.76
CA LEU A 51 -19.78 -14.87 -9.53
C LEU A 51 -20.36 -16.15 -10.12
N GLU A 52 -19.58 -16.84 -10.95
CA GLU A 52 -19.83 -18.23 -11.31
C GLU A 52 -19.12 -19.17 -10.30
N PRO A 53 -19.84 -19.92 -9.45
CA PRO A 53 -19.28 -20.64 -8.30
C PRO A 53 -18.61 -21.97 -8.70
N ARG A 54 -17.56 -21.90 -9.50
CA ARG A 54 -16.76 -23.05 -9.95
C ARG A 54 -15.36 -22.61 -10.35
N ALA A 55 -14.38 -23.51 -10.23
CA ALA A 55 -13.07 -23.29 -10.84
C ALA A 55 -13.21 -23.11 -12.37
N GLY A 56 -12.46 -22.15 -12.91
CA GLY A 56 -12.59 -21.69 -14.30
C GLY A 56 -13.88 -20.92 -14.59
N GLY A 57 -14.65 -20.55 -13.57
CA GLY A 57 -15.81 -19.66 -13.70
C GLY A 57 -15.38 -18.20 -13.84
N THR A 58 -16.27 -17.38 -14.40
CA THR A 58 -16.06 -15.93 -14.50
C THR A 58 -16.43 -15.25 -13.18
N ILE A 59 -15.63 -14.27 -12.77
CA ILE A 59 -15.99 -13.29 -11.74
C ILE A 59 -16.01 -11.88 -12.37
N GLY A 60 -17.11 -11.15 -12.24
CA GLY A 60 -17.28 -9.81 -12.81
C GLY A 60 -17.40 -8.74 -11.73
N PHE A 61 -16.72 -7.59 -11.89
CA PHE A 61 -16.70 -6.49 -10.94
C PHE A 61 -17.48 -5.28 -11.48
N LEU A 62 -18.59 -4.94 -10.83
CA LEU A 62 -19.59 -3.99 -11.35
C LEU A 62 -19.35 -2.53 -10.90
N VAL A 63 -18.68 -2.34 -9.76
CA VAL A 63 -18.35 -1.01 -9.22
C VAL A 63 -16.91 -1.07 -8.73
N SER A 64 -15.99 -0.44 -9.47
CA SER A 64 -14.60 -0.28 -9.04
C SER A 64 -14.38 1.16 -8.56
N GLY A 65 -14.48 1.38 -7.25
CA GLY A 65 -14.21 2.67 -6.62
C GLY A 65 -12.92 2.73 -5.81
N ALA A 66 -12.04 1.72 -5.90
CA ALA A 66 -10.90 1.60 -5.00
C ALA A 66 -9.61 1.00 -5.59
N SER A 67 -9.50 0.82 -6.91
CA SER A 67 -8.21 0.52 -7.55
C SER A 67 -8.07 1.31 -8.86
N GLY A 68 -7.42 2.48 -8.77
CA GLY A 68 -6.93 3.25 -9.91
C GLY A 68 -7.92 4.26 -10.51
N GLY A 69 -7.79 5.53 -10.12
CA GLY A 69 -8.23 6.69 -10.93
C GLY A 69 -9.70 7.09 -10.85
N SER A 70 -9.92 8.34 -10.40
CA SER A 70 -11.17 9.11 -10.49
C SER A 70 -12.36 8.65 -9.63
N ALA A 71 -12.44 9.18 -8.41
CA ALA A 71 -13.71 9.32 -7.70
C ALA A 71 -14.41 10.59 -8.21
N GLY A 72 -15.42 10.41 -9.05
CA GLY A 72 -16.27 11.49 -9.52
C GLY A 72 -17.29 10.97 -10.50
N GLU A 73 -18.48 10.63 -10.00
CA GLU A 73 -19.79 11.09 -10.50
C GLU A 73 -20.92 10.17 -9.99
N SER A 74 -21.98 10.85 -9.58
CA SER A 74 -23.22 10.42 -8.92
C SER A 74 -23.80 9.05 -9.29
N ALA A 75 -24.07 8.23 -8.26
CA ALA A 75 -24.93 7.05 -8.35
C ALA A 75 -26.40 7.47 -8.23
N ASP A 76 -26.99 7.99 -9.31
CA ASP A 76 -28.45 8.10 -9.42
C ASP A 76 -28.87 7.93 -10.89
N GLY A 77 -28.97 6.66 -11.31
CA GLY A 77 -29.41 6.23 -12.64
C GLY A 77 -30.16 4.89 -12.55
N PRO A 78 -31.09 4.59 -13.49
CA PRO A 78 -31.98 3.44 -13.36
C PRO A 78 -31.22 2.12 -13.45
N ARG A 79 -31.64 1.14 -12.63
CA ARG A 79 -31.16 -0.26 -12.59
C ARG A 79 -31.42 -0.97 -13.94
N GLY A 80 -30.55 -0.75 -14.91
CA GLY A 80 -30.34 -1.65 -16.05
C GLY A 80 -29.35 -2.75 -15.69
N GLU A 81 -29.19 -3.74 -16.57
CA GLU A 81 -28.14 -4.76 -16.49
C GLU A 81 -26.77 -4.06 -16.51
N GLU A 82 -26.22 -3.79 -15.32
CA GLU A 82 -24.88 -3.22 -15.17
C GLU A 82 -23.88 -4.23 -15.74
N GLU A 83 -23.18 -3.86 -16.82
CA GLU A 83 -22.08 -4.69 -17.33
C GLU A 83 -20.86 -4.58 -16.39
N PRO A 84 -20.12 -5.68 -16.16
CA PRO A 84 -18.89 -5.64 -15.36
C PRO A 84 -17.88 -4.64 -15.94
N THR A 85 -17.40 -3.73 -15.10
CA THR A 85 -16.30 -2.81 -15.44
C THR A 85 -14.98 -3.54 -15.69
N SER A 86 -14.82 -4.70 -15.05
CA SER A 86 -13.74 -5.65 -15.32
C SER A 86 -14.18 -7.07 -14.99
N THR A 87 -13.44 -8.05 -15.49
CA THR A 87 -13.65 -9.47 -15.20
C THR A 87 -12.35 -10.13 -14.76
N GLY A 88 -12.48 -11.25 -14.08
CA GLY A 88 -11.43 -12.17 -13.71
C GLY A 88 -11.91 -13.61 -13.80
N THR A 89 -11.04 -14.53 -13.35
CA THR A 89 -11.29 -15.97 -13.38
C THR A 89 -11.21 -16.54 -11.97
N VAL A 90 -12.19 -17.36 -11.60
CA VAL A 90 -12.13 -18.18 -10.38
C VAL A 90 -11.07 -19.26 -10.57
N THR A 91 -9.95 -19.15 -9.88
CA THR A 91 -8.80 -20.05 -10.01
C THR A 91 -8.91 -21.27 -9.11
N ALA A 92 -9.62 -21.18 -7.99
CA ALA A 92 -9.90 -22.31 -7.11
C ALA A 92 -11.29 -22.20 -6.48
N TRP A 93 -11.95 -23.34 -6.35
CA TRP A 93 -13.25 -23.49 -5.72
C TRP A 93 -13.36 -24.85 -5.02
N ASP A 94 -13.36 -24.84 -3.70
CA ASP A 94 -13.43 -26.03 -2.85
C ASP A 94 -14.23 -25.68 -1.60
N GLU A 95 -15.54 -25.82 -1.68
CA GLU A 95 -16.48 -25.42 -0.62
C GLU A 95 -16.38 -26.33 0.62
N PRO A 96 -16.40 -25.78 1.85
CA PRO A 96 -16.40 -24.35 2.23
C PRO A 96 -14.99 -23.79 2.50
N ARG A 97 -13.93 -24.44 2.02
CA ARG A 97 -12.55 -24.28 2.49
C ARG A 97 -11.71 -23.28 1.70
N LEU A 98 -11.93 -23.15 0.38
CA LEU A 98 -11.05 -22.36 -0.48
C LEU A 98 -11.80 -21.73 -1.66
N PHE A 99 -11.70 -20.41 -1.76
CA PHE A 99 -12.16 -19.61 -2.89
C PHE A 99 -11.02 -18.70 -3.36
N ALA A 100 -10.60 -18.83 -4.62
CA ALA A 100 -9.56 -17.96 -5.18
C ALA A 100 -9.94 -17.46 -6.57
N PHE A 101 -9.50 -16.24 -6.90
CA PHE A 101 -9.80 -15.60 -8.17
C PHE A 101 -8.81 -14.50 -8.55
N THR A 102 -8.73 -14.20 -9.84
CA THR A 102 -7.94 -13.07 -10.34
C THR A 102 -8.73 -11.76 -10.32
N TRP A 103 -8.03 -10.65 -10.09
CA TRP A 103 -8.57 -9.30 -10.21
C TRP A 103 -7.51 -8.39 -10.84
N GLY A 104 -7.67 -8.07 -12.12
CA GLY A 104 -6.63 -7.38 -12.89
C GLY A 104 -5.39 -8.26 -13.00
N GLU A 105 -4.24 -7.73 -12.59
CA GLU A 105 -2.98 -8.49 -12.53
C GLU A 105 -2.80 -9.27 -11.21
N ASP A 106 -3.67 -9.03 -10.24
CA ASP A 106 -3.59 -9.58 -8.89
C ASP A 106 -4.38 -10.89 -8.75
N GLU A 107 -4.07 -11.64 -7.69
CA GLU A 107 -4.82 -12.83 -7.28
C GLU A 107 -5.22 -12.72 -5.81
N LEU A 108 -6.48 -13.03 -5.51
CA LEU A 108 -7.02 -13.13 -4.16
C LEU A 108 -7.33 -14.60 -3.87
N ARG A 109 -6.85 -15.08 -2.71
CA ARG A 109 -7.09 -16.43 -2.20
C ARG A 109 -7.65 -16.32 -0.79
N TRP A 110 -8.85 -16.86 -0.62
CA TRP A 110 -9.57 -16.94 0.65
C TRP A 110 -9.59 -18.39 1.13
N GLU A 111 -9.09 -18.61 2.34
CA GLU A 111 -9.08 -19.93 2.97
C GLU A 111 -9.85 -19.87 4.29
N THR A 112 -10.70 -20.86 4.53
CA THR A 112 -11.38 -21.04 5.82
C THR A 112 -10.95 -22.37 6.43
N ALA A 113 -10.68 -22.35 7.73
CA ALA A 113 -10.41 -23.55 8.51
C ALA A 113 -11.20 -23.49 9.82
N PRO A 114 -11.80 -24.62 10.28
CA PRO A 114 -12.40 -24.68 11.61
C PRO A 114 -11.36 -24.33 12.68
N ASP A 115 -11.75 -23.49 13.64
CA ASP A 115 -10.93 -23.14 14.81
C ASP A 115 -11.81 -23.10 16.07
N GLY A 116 -11.89 -24.23 16.78
CA GLY A 116 -12.81 -24.40 17.90
C GLY A 116 -14.28 -24.28 17.47
N ASP A 117 -14.99 -23.32 18.07
CA ASP A 117 -16.36 -22.93 17.75
C ASP A 117 -16.47 -21.88 16.63
N GLY A 118 -15.33 -21.36 16.15
CA GLY A 118 -15.25 -20.36 15.11
C GLY A 118 -14.50 -20.84 13.87
N THR A 119 -14.03 -19.87 13.09
CA THR A 119 -13.32 -20.07 11.82
C THR A 119 -12.07 -19.21 11.79
N LEU A 120 -10.94 -19.80 11.43
CA LEU A 120 -9.76 -19.06 11.00
C LEU A 120 -9.94 -18.70 9.52
N LEU A 121 -10.17 -17.42 9.24
CA LEU A 121 -10.22 -16.85 7.90
C LEU A 121 -8.85 -16.32 7.52
N THR A 122 -8.33 -16.78 6.39
CA THR A 122 -7.08 -16.31 5.80
C THR A 122 -7.37 -15.66 4.46
N LEU A 123 -6.87 -14.44 4.28
CA LEU A 123 -6.74 -13.79 2.99
C LEU A 123 -5.27 -13.81 2.56
N THR A 124 -5.00 -14.26 1.35
CA THR A 124 -3.73 -14.04 0.65
C THR A 124 -3.98 -13.23 -0.61
N HIS A 125 -3.38 -12.05 -0.71
CA HIS A 125 -3.43 -11.17 -1.88
C HIS A 125 -2.05 -11.12 -2.53
N THR A 126 -1.95 -11.62 -3.75
CA THR A 126 -0.71 -11.65 -4.53
C THR A 126 -0.69 -10.56 -5.59
N PHE A 127 0.30 -9.67 -5.57
CA PHE A 127 0.41 -8.49 -6.44
C PHE A 127 1.85 -8.21 -6.89
N GLY A 128 2.01 -7.32 -7.87
CA GLY A 128 3.30 -7.01 -8.49
C GLY A 128 4.19 -6.04 -7.71
N ASP A 129 3.64 -4.93 -7.20
CA ASP A 129 4.43 -3.89 -6.52
C ASP A 129 4.47 -4.09 -4.99
N PRO A 130 5.60 -4.56 -4.40
CA PRO A 130 5.70 -4.84 -2.97
C PRO A 130 5.37 -3.63 -2.09
N TRP A 131 5.69 -2.43 -2.57
CA TRP A 131 5.52 -1.23 -1.78
C TRP A 131 4.06 -0.74 -1.77
N GLY A 132 3.17 -1.37 -2.53
CA GLY A 132 1.72 -1.20 -2.41
C GLY A 132 1.10 -1.98 -1.23
N ALA A 133 1.87 -2.85 -0.56
CA ALA A 133 1.35 -3.76 0.44
C ALA A 133 0.63 -3.08 1.61
N ALA A 134 1.12 -1.94 2.10
CA ALA A 134 0.44 -1.20 3.18
C ALA A 134 -0.92 -0.64 2.74
N SER A 135 -1.04 -0.17 1.50
CA SER A 135 -2.31 0.29 0.92
C SER A 135 -3.31 -0.86 0.83
N PHE A 136 -2.87 -2.03 0.37
CA PHE A 136 -3.72 -3.22 0.33
C PHE A 136 -4.10 -3.72 1.72
N ALA A 137 -3.14 -3.79 2.65
CA ALA A 137 -3.35 -4.29 4.00
C ALA A 137 -4.34 -3.41 4.77
N SER A 138 -4.21 -2.09 4.71
CA SER A 138 -5.14 -1.16 5.33
C SER A 138 -6.56 -1.27 4.73
N GLY A 139 -6.67 -1.37 3.40
CA GLY A 139 -7.95 -1.61 2.73
C GLY A 139 -8.61 -2.92 3.15
N TRP A 140 -7.85 -4.03 3.10
CA TRP A 140 -8.35 -5.34 3.51
C TRP A 140 -8.69 -5.43 4.98
N HIS A 141 -7.93 -4.77 5.85
CA HIS A 141 -8.23 -4.70 7.27
C HIS A 141 -9.62 -4.10 7.51
N LEU A 142 -9.95 -3.00 6.84
CA LEU A 142 -11.27 -2.37 6.95
C LEU A 142 -12.38 -3.28 6.38
N CYS A 143 -12.13 -3.92 5.24
CA CYS A 143 -13.07 -4.88 4.64
C CYS A 143 -13.31 -6.10 5.57
N LEU A 144 -12.26 -6.64 6.17
CA LEU A 144 -12.34 -7.76 7.13
C LEU A 144 -13.02 -7.35 8.44
N THR A 145 -12.86 -6.08 8.85
CA THR A 145 -13.60 -5.51 9.99
C THR A 145 -15.09 -5.43 9.66
N ALA A 146 -15.45 -4.94 8.47
CA ALA A 146 -16.84 -4.92 8.00
C ALA A 146 -17.44 -6.33 7.89
N LEU A 147 -16.68 -7.31 7.40
CA LEU A 147 -17.07 -8.72 7.35
C LEU A 147 -17.35 -9.27 8.76
N SER A 148 -16.50 -8.95 9.73
CA SER A 148 -16.67 -9.40 11.12
C SER A 148 -17.93 -8.79 11.74
N GLN A 149 -18.18 -7.50 11.52
CA GLN A 149 -19.40 -6.81 11.96
C GLN A 149 -20.66 -7.41 11.31
N LEU A 150 -20.61 -7.66 10.00
CA LEU A 150 -21.67 -8.31 9.24
C LEU A 150 -22.04 -9.66 9.84
N LEU A 151 -21.05 -10.52 10.07
CA LEU A 151 -21.23 -11.86 10.60
C LEU A 151 -21.77 -11.87 12.04
N ALA A 152 -21.34 -10.92 12.85
CA ALA A 152 -21.86 -10.72 14.21
C ALA A 152 -23.27 -10.08 14.25
N GLY A 153 -23.89 -9.78 13.10
CA GLY A 153 -25.18 -9.10 13.03
C GLY A 153 -25.16 -7.65 13.52
N GLN A 154 -23.97 -7.03 13.52
CA GLN A 154 -23.76 -5.65 13.95
C GLN A 154 -23.95 -4.67 12.79
N GLU A 155 -24.17 -3.39 13.13
CA GLU A 155 -24.10 -2.31 12.17
C GLU A 155 -22.66 -2.18 11.64
N ILE A 156 -22.50 -2.10 10.31
CA ILE A 156 -21.19 -1.93 9.68
C ILE A 156 -20.79 -0.47 9.82
N THR A 157 -19.77 -0.21 10.62
CA THR A 157 -19.24 1.14 10.87
C THR A 157 -17.84 1.33 10.29
N ALA A 158 -17.24 0.28 9.73
CA ALA A 158 -15.94 0.36 9.09
C ALA A 158 -15.97 1.38 7.94
N GLY A 159 -15.26 2.49 8.15
CA GLY A 159 -15.14 3.57 7.17
C GLY A 159 -13.95 3.40 6.24
N ARG A 160 -13.49 4.51 5.66
CA ARG A 160 -12.24 4.57 4.90
C ARG A 160 -11.10 5.04 5.81
N ASP A 161 -9.86 4.62 5.52
CA ASP A 161 -8.67 5.19 6.15
C ASP A 161 -8.31 6.56 5.54
N SER A 162 -9.20 7.56 5.71
CA SER A 162 -9.05 8.87 5.08
C SER A 162 -7.81 9.63 5.55
N ALA A 163 -7.42 9.45 6.82
CA ALA A 163 -6.22 10.03 7.39
C ALA A 163 -4.94 9.26 6.98
N GLY A 164 -5.04 7.98 6.59
CA GLY A 164 -3.89 7.13 6.31
C GLY A 164 -3.22 6.58 7.57
N THR A 165 -3.90 6.59 8.73
CA THR A 165 -3.30 6.14 10.00
C THR A 165 -3.07 4.63 9.98
N LEU A 166 -4.03 3.87 9.47
CA LEU A 166 -3.93 2.42 9.36
C LEU A 166 -2.88 2.02 8.32
N HIS A 167 -2.78 2.78 7.22
CA HIS A 167 -1.69 2.63 6.26
C HIS A 167 -0.32 2.77 6.92
N GLU A 168 -0.10 3.81 7.73
CA GLU A 168 1.18 4.01 8.44
C GLU A 168 1.49 2.89 9.44
N GLU A 169 0.48 2.38 10.16
CA GLU A 169 0.66 1.20 11.02
C GLU A 169 1.13 -0.02 10.23
N TYR A 170 0.58 -0.24 9.04
CA TYR A 170 0.99 -1.35 8.17
C TYR A 170 2.37 -1.12 7.53
N VAL A 171 2.76 0.12 7.23
CA VAL A 171 4.12 0.43 6.79
C VAL A 171 5.14 -0.08 7.81
N HIS A 172 4.93 0.23 9.09
CA HIS A 172 5.81 -0.21 10.18
C HIS A 172 5.71 -1.72 10.43
N ARG A 173 4.49 -2.27 10.50
CA ARG A 173 4.25 -3.70 10.76
C ARG A 173 4.90 -4.60 9.70
N LEU A 174 4.84 -4.19 8.44
CA LEU A 174 5.38 -4.93 7.30
C LEU A 174 6.85 -4.61 7.01
N GLY A 175 7.48 -3.69 7.76
CA GLY A 175 8.88 -3.30 7.57
C GLY A 175 9.15 -2.56 6.25
N LEU A 176 8.15 -1.85 5.73
CA LEU A 176 8.20 -1.05 4.49
C LEU A 176 8.78 0.36 4.72
N ASP A 177 9.32 0.59 5.90
CA ASP A 177 10.06 1.77 6.33
C ASP A 177 11.57 1.52 6.41
N ARG A 178 12.03 0.40 5.82
CA ARG A 178 13.44 0.04 5.77
C ARG A 178 14.03 0.52 4.44
N GLY A 179 15.08 1.33 4.53
CA GLY A 179 15.95 1.59 3.38
C GLY A 179 17.05 0.53 3.25
N THR A 180 17.86 0.65 2.20
CA THR A 180 19.00 -0.21 1.94
C THR A 180 20.27 0.61 1.80
N VAL A 181 21.41 0.01 2.17
CA VAL A 181 22.75 0.52 1.91
C VAL A 181 23.47 -0.49 1.03
N GLU A 182 23.93 -0.05 -0.14
CA GLU A 182 24.60 -0.89 -1.12
C GLU A 182 25.98 -0.31 -1.46
N PRO A 183 27.03 -1.13 -1.66
CA PRO A 183 28.32 -0.65 -2.12
C PRO A 183 28.23 -0.09 -3.54
N THR A 184 28.93 1.01 -3.81
CA THR A 184 29.12 1.55 -5.16
C THR A 184 30.48 1.12 -5.71
N GLY A 185 30.60 1.05 -7.04
CA GLY A 185 31.83 0.56 -7.71
C GLY A 185 33.08 1.43 -7.52
N ASP A 186 32.91 2.62 -6.96
CA ASP A 186 33.95 3.62 -6.66
C ASP A 186 34.36 3.63 -5.17
N GLY A 187 33.96 2.61 -4.40
CA GLY A 187 34.28 2.49 -2.97
C GLY A 187 33.39 3.32 -2.05
N GLY A 188 32.36 3.98 -2.58
CA GLY A 188 31.31 4.64 -1.79
C GLY A 188 30.16 3.69 -1.39
N ARG A 189 29.10 4.28 -0.84
CA ARG A 189 27.83 3.61 -0.53
C ARG A 189 26.65 4.36 -1.13
N ARG A 190 25.67 3.62 -1.66
CA ARG A 190 24.38 4.14 -2.11
C ARG A 190 23.32 3.75 -1.10
N ILE A 191 22.65 4.75 -0.58
CA ILE A 191 21.45 4.63 0.25
C ILE A 191 20.24 4.71 -0.68
N ARG A 192 19.29 3.79 -0.53
CA ARG A 192 17.97 3.87 -1.15
C ARG A 192 16.90 3.75 -0.07
N TYR A 193 15.96 4.67 -0.06
CA TYR A 193 14.76 4.60 0.77
C TYR A 193 13.55 4.77 -0.13
N GLU A 194 12.61 3.83 -0.09
CA GLU A 194 11.42 3.85 -0.91
C GLU A 194 10.20 3.55 -0.04
N ARG A 195 9.09 4.24 -0.27
CA ARG A 195 7.84 3.98 0.46
C ARG A 195 6.60 4.50 -0.28
N GLN A 196 5.44 3.97 0.09
CA GLN A 196 4.14 4.54 -0.28
C GLN A 196 3.75 5.61 0.74
N LEU A 197 3.33 6.78 0.25
CA LEU A 197 2.72 7.83 1.07
C LEU A 197 1.20 7.84 0.88
N VAL A 198 0.50 8.56 1.76
CA VAL A 198 -0.97 8.63 1.84
C VAL A 198 -1.57 9.87 1.16
N ARG A 199 -0.72 10.69 0.52
CA ARG A 199 -1.12 11.92 -0.19
C ARG A 199 -0.51 11.98 -1.59
N PRO A 200 -1.18 12.64 -2.57
CA PRO A 200 -0.66 12.79 -3.93
C PRO A 200 0.68 13.53 -3.99
N ALA A 201 1.43 13.34 -5.07
CA ALA A 201 2.77 13.92 -5.24
C ALA A 201 2.78 15.45 -5.11
N THR A 202 1.71 16.13 -5.54
CA THR A 202 1.56 17.58 -5.39
C THR A 202 1.51 18.00 -3.92
N THR A 203 0.67 17.37 -3.11
CA THR A 203 0.58 17.65 -1.66
C THR A 203 1.88 17.34 -0.93
N VAL A 204 2.54 16.23 -1.28
CA VAL A 204 3.84 15.87 -0.71
C VAL A 204 4.90 16.90 -1.09
N TRP A 205 4.90 17.33 -2.35
CA TRP A 205 5.82 18.36 -2.83
C TRP A 205 5.63 19.68 -2.10
N ASP A 206 4.39 20.14 -1.95
CA ASP A 206 4.06 21.37 -1.24
C ASP A 206 4.50 21.33 0.23
N GLU A 207 4.35 20.17 0.90
CA GLU A 207 4.87 19.96 2.26
C GLU A 207 6.39 20.05 2.31
N LEU A 208 7.08 19.44 1.33
CA LEU A 208 8.55 19.45 1.26
C LEU A 208 9.13 20.83 0.92
N THR A 209 8.45 21.60 0.07
CA THR A 209 8.90 22.95 -0.30
C THR A 209 8.51 24.01 0.73
N GLY A 210 7.43 23.78 1.48
CA GLY A 210 6.79 24.80 2.31
C GLY A 210 6.45 26.04 1.47
N PRO A 211 6.70 27.27 1.96
CA PRO A 211 6.41 28.50 1.21
C PRO A 211 7.43 28.81 0.10
N THR A 212 8.45 27.96 -0.10
CA THR A 212 9.55 28.24 -1.03
C THR A 212 9.23 27.70 -2.41
N THR A 213 9.47 28.48 -3.47
CA THR A 213 9.49 27.95 -4.84
C THR A 213 10.92 27.56 -5.21
N PRO A 214 11.28 26.27 -5.31
CA PRO A 214 12.63 25.87 -5.67
C PRO A 214 12.97 26.28 -7.10
N LEU A 215 14.22 26.67 -7.33
CA LEU A 215 14.77 27.03 -8.64
C LEU A 215 16.05 26.23 -8.88
N LEU A 216 16.31 25.86 -10.14
CA LEU A 216 17.58 25.23 -10.51
C LEU A 216 18.76 26.12 -10.10
N SER A 217 19.83 25.51 -9.57
CA SER A 217 20.99 26.19 -8.96
C SER A 217 20.68 27.05 -7.71
N GLY A 218 19.42 27.05 -7.26
CA GLY A 218 18.97 27.72 -6.04
C GLY A 218 19.26 26.92 -4.76
N PRO A 219 18.90 27.49 -3.58
CA PRO A 219 18.97 26.77 -2.32
C PRO A 219 17.98 25.61 -2.29
N VAL A 220 18.37 24.52 -1.64
CA VAL A 220 17.49 23.35 -1.43
C VAL A 220 16.51 23.66 -0.29
N PRO A 221 15.18 23.49 -0.48
CA PRO A 221 14.23 23.70 0.60
C PRO A 221 14.49 22.76 1.79
N PRO A 222 14.30 23.21 3.05
CA PRO A 222 14.60 22.40 4.23
C PRO A 222 13.88 21.06 4.26
N GLY A 223 12.72 20.93 3.61
CA GLY A 223 11.99 19.68 3.60
C GLY A 223 12.72 18.56 2.83
N PHE A 224 13.60 18.88 1.89
CA PHE A 224 14.40 17.92 1.12
C PHE A 224 15.74 17.56 1.80
N THR A 225 15.96 17.98 3.04
CA THR A 225 17.22 17.77 3.77
C THR A 225 16.98 17.09 5.12
N VAL A 226 18.05 16.52 5.70
CA VAL A 226 18.05 16.11 7.12
C VAL A 226 18.49 17.28 8.01
N PRO A 227 18.01 17.37 9.25
CA PRO A 227 18.44 18.40 10.20
C PRO A 227 19.98 18.47 10.33
N GLY A 228 20.54 19.67 10.24
CA GLY A 228 21.98 19.91 10.36
C GLY A 228 22.81 19.69 9.08
N ALA A 229 22.24 19.11 8.02
CA ALA A 229 22.95 18.92 6.75
C ALA A 229 23.10 20.24 5.96
N ARG A 230 24.20 20.34 5.20
CA ARG A 230 24.42 21.40 4.21
C ARG A 230 24.17 20.82 2.81
N PRO A 231 23.07 21.17 2.13
CA PRO A 231 22.65 20.48 0.91
C PRO A 231 23.28 21.02 -0.39
N GLY A 232 24.15 22.04 -0.33
CA GLY A 232 24.68 22.66 -1.53
C GLY A 232 23.58 23.37 -2.35
N ARG A 233 23.55 23.14 -3.67
CA ARG A 233 22.61 23.75 -4.61
C ARG A 233 21.86 22.69 -5.40
N ILE A 234 20.64 23.03 -5.83
CA ILE A 234 19.82 22.17 -6.68
C ILE A 234 20.52 21.96 -8.03
N THR A 235 20.77 20.70 -8.39
CA THR A 235 21.41 20.28 -9.65
C THR A 235 20.40 19.76 -10.67
N GLU A 236 19.26 19.23 -10.23
CA GLU A 236 18.16 18.79 -11.10
C GLU A 236 16.81 19.14 -10.46
N LEU A 237 15.86 19.63 -11.24
CA LEU A 237 14.55 20.05 -10.76
C LEU A 237 13.45 19.78 -11.79
N ARG A 238 12.44 18.98 -11.42
CA ARG A 238 11.21 18.77 -12.19
C ARG A 238 10.00 18.70 -11.24
N PRO A 239 9.43 19.83 -10.82
CA PRO A 239 8.29 19.83 -9.90
C PRO A 239 7.04 19.18 -10.53
N PRO A 240 6.19 18.47 -9.76
CA PRO A 240 6.35 18.07 -8.36
C PRO A 240 7.07 16.69 -8.21
N ARG A 241 7.85 16.26 -9.20
CA ARG A 241 8.33 14.87 -9.34
C ARG A 241 9.76 14.63 -8.92
N LEU A 242 10.65 15.62 -9.02
CA LEU A 242 12.08 15.41 -8.84
C LEU A 242 12.79 16.66 -8.31
N LEU A 243 13.63 16.46 -7.30
CA LEU A 243 14.66 17.40 -6.86
C LEU A 243 15.95 16.62 -6.56
N ALA A 244 17.06 17.02 -7.17
CA ALA A 244 18.39 16.50 -6.84
C ALA A 244 19.37 17.63 -6.51
N TYR A 245 20.36 17.32 -5.68
CA TYR A 245 21.42 18.23 -5.28
C TYR A 245 22.69 17.49 -4.88
N GLU A 246 23.81 18.22 -4.88
CA GLU A 246 25.11 17.72 -4.46
C GLU A 246 25.54 18.42 -3.17
N PRO A 247 25.64 17.68 -2.04
CA PRO A 247 26.19 18.22 -0.80
C PRO A 247 27.67 18.58 -0.96
N PRO A 248 28.19 19.60 -0.22
CA PRO A 248 29.62 19.91 -0.23
C PRO A 248 30.52 18.79 0.29
N SER A 249 29.96 17.83 1.05
CA SER A 249 30.65 16.60 1.46
C SER A 249 30.88 15.62 0.30
N GLY A 250 30.37 15.92 -0.90
CA GLY A 250 30.36 15.04 -2.06
C GLY A 250 29.16 14.11 -2.08
N GLY A 251 29.01 13.40 -3.20
CA GLY A 251 27.85 12.55 -3.49
C GLY A 251 26.66 13.32 -4.06
N GLU A 252 25.54 12.63 -4.23
CA GLU A 252 24.29 13.18 -4.77
C GLU A 252 23.15 12.73 -3.87
N VAL A 253 22.19 13.62 -3.61
CA VAL A 253 20.89 13.30 -3.02
C VAL A 253 19.81 13.57 -4.06
N ARG A 254 18.95 12.58 -4.31
CA ARG A 254 17.84 12.68 -5.26
C ARG A 254 16.54 12.21 -4.60
N TRP A 255 15.56 13.11 -4.60
CA TRP A 255 14.17 12.83 -4.24
C TRP A 255 13.34 12.65 -5.51
N ARG A 256 12.57 11.57 -5.57
CA ARG A 256 11.60 11.31 -6.62
C ARG A 256 10.23 11.02 -6.02
N LEU A 257 9.22 11.67 -6.59
CA LEU A 257 7.81 11.41 -6.33
C LEU A 257 7.18 10.96 -7.64
N GLN A 258 6.59 9.77 -7.63
CA GLN A 258 5.86 9.21 -8.76
C GLN A 258 4.49 8.72 -8.31
N GLU A 259 3.66 8.36 -9.27
CA GLU A 259 2.39 7.70 -8.98
C GLU A 259 2.64 6.36 -8.29
N GLY A 260 1.92 6.11 -7.20
CA GLY A 260 2.04 4.91 -6.39
C GLY A 260 0.72 4.14 -6.33
N THR A 261 0.71 3.04 -5.56
CA THR A 261 -0.50 2.24 -5.36
C THR A 261 -1.51 2.99 -4.49
N GLY A 262 -2.76 3.08 -4.95
CA GLY A 262 -3.85 3.78 -4.27
C GLY A 262 -3.89 5.27 -4.61
N HIS A 263 -4.10 6.13 -3.61
CA HIS A 263 -4.28 7.58 -3.81
C HIS A 263 -3.03 8.43 -3.54
N GLY A 264 -1.91 7.81 -3.12
CA GLY A 264 -0.73 8.54 -2.69
C GLY A 264 0.49 8.38 -3.60
N ALA A 265 1.49 9.21 -3.37
CA ALA A 265 2.75 9.15 -4.10
C ALA A 265 3.67 8.01 -3.61
N ARG A 266 4.35 7.37 -4.56
CA ARG A 266 5.56 6.60 -4.29
C ARG A 266 6.72 7.57 -4.12
N LEU A 267 7.33 7.56 -2.94
CA LEU A 267 8.56 8.30 -2.64
C LEU A 267 9.76 7.39 -2.85
N ILE A 268 10.74 7.87 -3.60
CA ILE A 268 12.05 7.23 -3.76
C ILE A 268 13.12 8.27 -3.46
N LEU A 269 13.87 8.02 -2.40
CA LEU A 269 15.08 8.75 -2.05
C LEU A 269 16.29 7.90 -2.40
N THR A 270 17.26 8.49 -3.10
CA THR A 270 18.60 7.92 -3.23
C THR A 270 19.63 8.93 -2.77
N ALA A 271 20.59 8.50 -1.95
CA ALA A 271 21.72 9.31 -1.54
C ALA A 271 23.02 8.54 -1.70
N THR A 272 24.08 9.18 -2.18
CA THR A 272 25.42 8.57 -2.27
C THR A 272 26.31 9.16 -1.19
N VAL A 273 26.96 8.29 -0.41
CA VAL A 273 27.95 8.65 0.61
C VAL A 273 29.34 8.29 0.06
N PRO A 274 30.21 9.29 -0.22
CA PRO A 274 31.57 9.01 -0.66
C PRO A 274 32.41 8.32 0.43
N GLY A 275 33.31 7.41 0.01
CA GLY A 275 34.24 6.71 0.89
C GLY A 275 33.70 5.43 1.55
N GLU A 276 34.59 4.69 2.23
CA GLU A 276 34.36 3.29 2.61
C GLU A 276 33.60 3.08 3.94
N ALA A 277 33.29 4.14 4.69
CA ALA A 277 32.76 4.02 6.06
C ALA A 277 31.28 3.59 6.10
N GLU A 278 31.05 2.28 6.27
CA GLU A 278 29.73 1.66 6.38
C GLU A 278 28.89 2.26 7.52
N ASP A 279 29.49 2.45 8.70
CA ASP A 279 28.82 3.08 9.86
C ASP A 279 28.27 4.49 9.54
N THR A 280 28.98 5.24 8.69
CA THR A 280 28.54 6.57 8.25
C THR A 280 27.32 6.46 7.33
N ALA A 281 27.28 5.45 6.45
CA ALA A 281 26.16 5.24 5.54
C ALA A 281 24.91 4.77 6.28
N GLU A 282 25.04 3.88 7.26
CA GLU A 282 23.94 3.44 8.12
C GLU A 282 23.37 4.58 8.98
N ALA A 283 24.24 5.39 9.61
CA ALA A 283 23.78 6.58 10.35
C ALA A 283 23.09 7.61 9.45
N THR A 284 23.53 7.72 8.19
CA THR A 284 22.90 8.59 7.19
C THR A 284 21.54 8.04 6.77
N LEU A 285 21.41 6.71 6.58
CA LEU A 285 20.13 6.07 6.29
C LEU A 285 19.13 6.31 7.43
N GLU A 286 19.54 6.16 8.68
CA GLU A 286 18.67 6.41 9.84
C GLU A 286 18.19 7.88 9.91
N SER A 287 19.08 8.83 9.59
CA SER A 287 18.72 10.25 9.51
C SER A 287 17.66 10.51 8.42
N TRP A 288 17.77 9.84 7.27
CA TRP A 288 16.76 9.92 6.21
C TRP A 288 15.45 9.26 6.58
N ARG A 289 15.51 8.09 7.22
CA ARG A 289 14.34 7.39 7.76
C ARG A 289 13.57 8.31 8.70
N THR A 290 14.23 8.88 9.71
CA THR A 290 13.62 9.83 10.67
C THR A 290 12.97 11.03 9.95
N ARG A 291 13.65 11.59 8.94
CA ARG A 291 13.11 12.73 8.16
C ARG A 291 11.84 12.35 7.39
N ILE A 292 11.82 11.16 6.78
CA ILE A 292 10.71 10.64 5.97
C ILE A 292 9.54 10.19 6.86
N GLU A 293 9.79 9.59 8.01
CA GLU A 293 8.76 9.25 9.01
C GLU A 293 8.06 10.52 9.51
N ARG A 294 8.83 11.57 9.80
CA ARG A 294 8.26 12.88 10.17
C ARG A 294 7.38 13.45 9.05
N LEU A 295 7.84 13.39 7.80
CA LEU A 295 7.04 13.81 6.63
C LEU A 295 5.72 13.02 6.55
N ALA A 296 5.76 11.70 6.72
CA ALA A 296 4.57 10.87 6.69
C ALA A 296 3.58 11.26 7.80
N ALA A 297 4.06 11.51 9.01
CA ALA A 297 3.23 11.99 10.13
C ALA A 297 2.69 13.43 9.93
N GLU A 298 3.35 14.27 9.14
CA GLU A 298 2.84 15.58 8.71
C GLU A 298 1.69 15.39 7.69
N LEU A 299 1.84 14.45 6.76
CA LEU A 299 0.85 14.18 5.71
C LEU A 299 -0.44 13.53 6.21
N THR A 300 -0.39 12.71 7.27
CA THR A 300 -1.60 12.12 7.88
C THR A 300 -2.48 13.14 8.59
N ARG A 301 -1.93 14.31 8.93
CA ARG A 301 -2.65 15.41 9.60
C ARG A 301 -3.29 16.42 8.65
N ARG A 302 -3.03 16.30 7.35
CA ARG A 302 -3.60 17.16 6.29
C ARG A 302 -4.83 16.52 5.66
#